data_AF-A0A5U2J8G5-F1
#
_entry.id   AF-A0A5U2J8G5-F1
#
_cell.length_a   1.000
_cell.length_b   1.000
_cell.length_c   1.000
_cell.angle_alpha   90.00
_cell.angle_beta   90.00
_cell.angle_gamma   90.00
#
_symmetry.space_group_name_H-M   'P 1'
#
loop_
_entity.id
_entity.type
_entity.pdbx_description
1 polymer ?
#
loop_
_entity_poly.entity_id
_entity_poly.type
_entity_poly.pdbx_seq_one_letter_code
_entity_poly.pdbx_strand_id
1 'polypeptide(L)'
;MAKYSEELKGVVRALYLRRYTPKEIASELNLPNARIVYYWAEKYRWADLLSFESTEEAIERRYQLLASRDNKTDLDLKEMDMLIAHATKLRAQSNKHKEKMASGQNSGQADARDSNDDEPRRKRK
;
A
#
# COMPACT_ATOMS: atom_id res chain seq x y z
N MET A 1 39.03 -2.09 -14.47
CA MET A 1 37.78 -2.07 -15.28
C MET A 1 36.61 -2.39 -14.38
N ALA A 2 35.57 -1.56 -14.38
CA ALA A 2 34.34 -1.91 -13.67
C ALA A 2 33.76 -3.19 -14.32
N LYS A 3 33.52 -4.22 -13.52
CA LYS A 3 33.03 -5.54 -13.95
C LYS A 3 31.65 -5.49 -14.66
N TYR A 4 30.92 -4.38 -14.52
CA TYR A 4 29.60 -4.16 -15.08
C TYR A 4 29.54 -2.80 -15.79
N SER A 5 28.86 -2.72 -16.92
CA SER A 5 28.65 -1.48 -17.66
C SER A 5 27.68 -0.54 -16.90
N GLU A 6 27.80 0.76 -17.14
CA GLU A 6 26.85 1.74 -16.58
C GLU A 6 25.44 1.55 -17.17
N GLU A 7 25.34 1.05 -18.40
CA GLU A 7 24.06 0.66 -19.04
C GLU A 7 23.34 -0.42 -18.24
N LEU A 8 24.03 -1.52 -17.89
CA LEU A 8 23.45 -2.60 -17.09
C LEU A 8 22.97 -2.08 -15.73
N LYS A 9 23.79 -1.26 -15.07
CA LYS A 9 23.43 -0.65 -13.80
C LYS A 9 22.23 0.29 -13.92
N GLY A 10 22.09 0.99 -15.06
CA GLY A 10 20.92 1.78 -15.40
C GLY A 10 19.64 0.94 -15.52
N VAL A 11 19.70 -0.20 -16.22
CA VAL A 11 18.56 -1.14 -16.33
C VAL A 11 18.18 -1.71 -14.97
N VAL A 12 19.17 -2.13 -14.18
CA VAL A 12 18.97 -2.66 -12.81
C VAL A 12 18.30 -1.63 -11.92
N ARG A 13 18.75 -0.37 -11.97
CA ARG A 13 18.11 0.75 -11.26
C ARG A 13 16.67 0.93 -11.70
N ALA A 14 16.39 0.92 -13.00
CA ALA A 14 15.04 1.11 -13.53
C ALA A 14 14.09 0.00 -13.05
N LEU A 15 14.52 -1.26 -13.05
CA LEU A 15 13.72 -2.37 -12.52
C LEU A 15 13.49 -2.26 -11.02
N TYR A 16 14.53 -1.87 -10.25
CA TYR A 16 14.41 -1.65 -8.81
C TYR A 16 13.41 -0.55 -8.48
N LEU A 17 13.43 0.57 -9.20
CA LEU A 17 12.48 1.67 -9.02
C LEU A 17 11.06 1.31 -9.47
N ARG A 18 10.93 0.37 -10.41
CA ARG A 18 9.66 -0.31 -10.74
C ARG A 18 9.25 -1.37 -9.72
N ARG A 19 9.99 -1.49 -8.61
CA ARG A 19 9.69 -2.35 -7.45
C ARG A 19 9.80 -3.84 -7.72
N TYR A 20 10.62 -4.22 -8.70
CA TYR A 20 11.11 -5.58 -8.78
C TYR A 20 12.02 -5.85 -7.58
N THR A 21 11.92 -7.05 -7.01
CA THR A 21 12.82 -7.45 -5.93
C THR A 21 14.23 -7.71 -6.48
N PRO A 22 15.28 -7.55 -5.66
CA PRO A 22 16.65 -7.88 -6.07
C PRO A 22 16.84 -9.29 -6.63
N LYS A 23 16.05 -10.28 -6.16
CA LYS A 23 16.08 -11.64 -6.68
C LYS A 23 15.48 -11.74 -8.07
N GLU A 24 14.33 -11.09 -8.29
CA GLU A 24 13.68 -11.06 -9.61
C GLU A 24 14.57 -10.35 -10.63
N ILE A 25 15.16 -9.21 -10.26
CA ILE A 25 16.10 -8.48 -11.13
C ILE A 25 17.30 -9.35 -11.50
N ALA A 26 17.85 -10.09 -10.53
CA ALA A 26 18.97 -10.99 -10.79
C ALA A 26 18.57 -12.12 -11.73
N SER A 27 17.38 -12.67 -11.60
CA SER A 27 16.85 -13.69 -12.51
C SER A 27 16.62 -13.13 -13.91
N GLU A 28 15.95 -11.98 -14.01
CA GLU A 28 15.58 -11.31 -15.27
C GLU A 28 16.81 -10.95 -16.12
N LEU A 29 17.86 -10.46 -15.47
CA LEU A 29 19.09 -9.99 -16.13
C LEU A 29 20.22 -11.03 -16.10
N ASN A 30 19.92 -12.26 -15.66
CA ASN A 30 20.89 -13.35 -15.52
C ASN A 30 22.17 -12.95 -14.74
N LEU A 31 21.98 -12.21 -13.66
CA LEU A 31 23.08 -11.82 -12.76
C LEU A 31 23.50 -13.01 -11.90
N PRO A 32 24.80 -13.14 -11.56
CA PRO A 32 25.29 -14.30 -10.82
C PRO A 32 24.73 -14.40 -9.40
N ASN A 33 24.26 -13.29 -8.81
CA ASN A 33 23.50 -13.28 -7.58
C ASN A 33 22.79 -11.93 -7.36
N ALA A 34 21.78 -11.93 -6.48
CA ALA A 34 21.06 -10.73 -6.07
C ALA A 34 21.89 -9.74 -5.23
N ARG A 35 23.03 -10.15 -4.65
CA ARG A 35 23.87 -9.27 -3.79
C ARG A 35 24.41 -8.07 -4.55
N ILE A 36 24.59 -8.19 -5.86
CA ILE A 36 25.00 -7.07 -6.73
C ILE A 36 23.94 -5.96 -6.71
N VAL A 37 22.66 -6.34 -6.80
CA VAL A 37 21.55 -5.39 -6.78
C VAL A 37 21.43 -4.75 -5.39
N TYR A 38 21.54 -5.53 -4.31
CA TYR A 38 21.58 -4.99 -2.94
C TYR A 38 22.71 -3.98 -2.75
N TYR A 39 23.93 -4.33 -3.20
CA TYR A 39 25.09 -3.47 -3.11
C TYR A 39 24.88 -2.13 -3.82
N TRP A 40 24.32 -2.13 -5.04
CA TRP A 40 24.02 -0.88 -5.74
C TRP A 40 22.87 -0.09 -5.11
N ALA A 41 21.81 -0.77 -4.70
CA ALA A 41 20.68 -0.11 -4.04
C ALA A 41 21.14 0.60 -2.75
N GLU A 42 22.02 -0.01 -1.97
CA GLU A 42 22.62 0.57 -0.78
C GLU A 42 23.58 1.71 -1.14
N LYS A 43 24.58 1.45 -2.00
CA LYS A 43 25.61 2.41 -2.39
C LYS A 43 25.05 3.70 -2.99
N TYR A 44 23.98 3.59 -3.77
CA TYR A 44 23.34 4.71 -4.46
C TYR A 44 22.00 5.11 -3.83
N ARG A 45 21.69 4.56 -2.64
CA ARG A 45 20.52 4.95 -1.85
C ARG A 45 19.22 4.90 -2.65
N TRP A 46 19.03 3.86 -3.46
CA TRP A 46 17.85 3.75 -4.33
C TRP A 46 16.54 3.65 -3.55
N ALA A 47 16.58 3.13 -2.32
CA ALA A 47 15.42 3.12 -1.43
C ALA A 47 14.91 4.54 -1.14
N ASP A 48 15.81 5.54 -1.05
CA ASP A 48 15.45 6.93 -0.79
C ASP A 48 14.77 7.60 -2.01
N LEU A 49 14.87 6.98 -3.19
CA LEU A 49 14.21 7.45 -4.41
C LEU A 49 12.77 6.94 -4.56
N LEU A 50 12.35 6.05 -3.67
CA LEU A 50 11.03 5.45 -3.72
C LEU A 50 10.06 6.30 -2.90
N SER A 51 8.89 6.60 -3.47
CA SER A 51 7.82 7.26 -2.74
C SER A 51 7.32 6.37 -1.59
N PHE A 52 6.89 7.01 -0.52
CA PHE A 52 6.11 6.35 0.52
C PHE A 52 4.83 5.78 -0.10
N GLU A 53 4.46 4.58 0.34
CA GLU A 53 3.22 3.91 -0.04
C GLU A 53 2.62 3.28 1.22
N SER A 54 1.30 3.36 1.32
CA SER A 54 0.52 2.59 2.29
C SER A 54 0.60 1.10 1.98
N THR A 55 0.22 0.26 2.95
CA THR A 55 0.16 -1.19 2.75
C THR A 55 -0.78 -1.58 1.60
N GLU A 56 -1.90 -0.88 1.44
CA GLU A 56 -2.86 -1.15 0.36
C GLU A 56 -2.26 -0.81 -1.01
N GLU A 57 -1.64 0.36 -1.16
CA GLU A 57 -0.94 0.76 -2.39
C GLU A 57 0.20 -0.20 -2.73
N ALA A 58 0.96 -0.67 -1.73
CA ALA A 58 2.03 -1.65 -1.93
C ALA A 58 1.50 -2.99 -2.48
N ILE A 59 0.36 -3.45 -1.95
CA ILE A 59 -0.31 -4.68 -2.41
C ILE A 59 -0.81 -4.52 -3.85
N GLU A 60 -1.50 -3.43 -4.15
CA GLU A 60 -2.02 -3.15 -5.49
C GLU A 60 -0.91 -3.06 -6.53
N ARG A 61 0.16 -2.34 -6.20
CA ARG A 61 1.34 -2.20 -7.06
C ARG A 61 2.03 -3.54 -7.31
N ARG A 62 2.17 -4.38 -6.28
CA ARG A 62 2.75 -5.73 -6.45
C ARG A 62 1.86 -6.59 -7.35
N TYR A 63 0.55 -6.53 -7.16
CA TYR A 63 -0.40 -7.23 -8.02
C TYR A 63 -0.29 -6.79 -9.48
N GLN A 64 -0.23 -5.48 -9.75
CA GLN A 64 -0.06 -4.94 -11.10
C GLN A 64 1.26 -5.41 -11.74
N LEU A 65 2.36 -5.40 -10.97
CA LEU A 65 3.65 -5.90 -11.43
C LEU A 65 3.55 -7.36 -11.85
N LEU A 66 2.98 -8.24 -11.02
CA LEU A 66 2.79 -9.66 -11.35
C LEU A 66 1.84 -9.83 -12.54
N ALA A 67 0.75 -9.08 -12.60
CA ALA A 67 -0.22 -9.13 -13.70
C ALA A 67 0.43 -8.84 -15.06
N SER A 68 1.39 -7.90 -15.11
CA SER A 68 2.12 -7.53 -16.32
C SER A 68 3.20 -8.52 -16.77
N ARG A 69 3.54 -9.53 -15.97
CA ARG A 69 4.56 -10.52 -16.37
C ARG A 69 3.99 -11.57 -17.32
N ASP A 70 4.81 -11.96 -18.30
CA ASP A 70 4.57 -13.13 -19.12
C ASP A 70 4.98 -14.42 -18.37
N ASN A 71 4.44 -15.56 -18.80
CA ASN A 71 4.80 -16.89 -18.27
C ASN A 71 4.70 -17.03 -16.74
N LYS A 72 3.59 -16.56 -16.16
CA LYS A 72 3.34 -16.65 -14.70
C LYS A 72 3.47 -18.08 -14.21
N THR A 73 4.20 -18.25 -13.12
CA THR A 73 4.34 -19.54 -12.42
C THR A 73 3.17 -19.76 -11.46
N ASP A 74 2.98 -21.01 -11.00
CA ASP A 74 2.01 -21.32 -9.94
C ASP A 74 2.27 -20.52 -8.66
N LEU A 75 3.54 -20.19 -8.38
CA LEU A 75 3.91 -19.35 -7.26
C LEU A 75 3.45 -17.89 -7.46
N ASP A 76 3.56 -17.36 -8.68
CA ASP A 76 3.05 -16.01 -9.00
C ASP A 76 1.53 -15.96 -8.86
N LEU A 77 0.82 -16.97 -9.39
CA LEU A 77 -0.64 -17.05 -9.29
C LEU A 77 -1.09 -17.12 -7.83
N LYS A 78 -0.42 -17.96 -7.03
CA LYS A 78 -0.69 -18.05 -5.59
C LYS A 78 -0.41 -16.75 -4.85
N GLU A 79 0.68 -16.05 -5.21
CA GLU A 79 0.96 -14.72 -4.65
C GLU A 79 -0.15 -13.72 -5.01
N MET A 80 -0.59 -13.71 -6.27
CA MET A 80 -1.68 -12.84 -6.73
C MET A 80 -2.99 -13.08 -5.96
N ASP A 81 -3.37 -14.34 -5.75
CA ASP A 81 -4.57 -14.69 -4.96
C ASP A 81 -4.48 -14.17 -3.51
N MET A 82 -3.31 -14.34 -2.88
CA MET A 82 -3.06 -13.84 -1.53
C MET A 82 -3.14 -12.32 -1.46
N LEU A 83 -2.59 -11.62 -2.46
CA LEU A 83 -2.64 -10.15 -2.55
C LEU A 83 -4.08 -9.64 -2.64
N ILE A 84 -4.92 -10.24 -3.49
CA ILE A 84 -6.34 -9.89 -3.60
C ILE A 84 -7.08 -10.15 -2.28
N ALA A 85 -6.85 -11.31 -1.65
CA ALA A 85 -7.47 -11.64 -0.37
C ALA A 85 -7.11 -10.63 0.73
N HIS A 86 -5.87 -10.15 0.75
CA HIS A 86 -5.43 -9.15 1.72
C HIS A 86 -6.01 -7.76 1.40
N ALA A 87 -6.01 -7.34 0.13
CA ALA A 87 -6.58 -6.07 -0.30
C ALA A 87 -8.08 -5.96 0.04
N THR A 88 -8.85 -7.00 -0.26
CA THR A 88 -10.30 -7.03 0.04
C THR A 88 -10.57 -6.92 1.54
N LYS A 89 -9.78 -7.60 2.37
CA LYS A 89 -9.89 -7.51 3.84
C LYS A 89 -9.58 -6.10 4.35
N LEU A 90 -8.52 -5.46 3.84
CA LEU A 90 -8.15 -4.10 4.22
C LEU A 90 -9.24 -3.09 3.81
N ARG A 91 -9.76 -3.19 2.59
CA ARG A 91 -10.88 -2.35 2.12
C ARG A 91 -12.12 -2.51 2.97
N ALA A 92 -12.50 -3.75 3.31
CA ALA A 92 -13.64 -4.02 4.17
C ALA A 92 -13.46 -3.39 5.57
N GLN A 93 -12.27 -3.47 6.15
CA GLN A 93 -11.96 -2.84 7.44
C GLN A 93 -11.99 -1.30 7.36
N SER A 94 -11.42 -0.73 6.30
CA SER A 94 -11.43 0.72 6.03
C SER A 94 -12.86 1.25 5.89
N ASN A 95 -13.70 0.56 5.11
CA ASN A 95 -15.09 0.95 4.91
C ASN A 95 -15.90 0.88 6.21
N LYS A 96 -15.75 -0.19 7.00
CA LYS A 96 -16.38 -0.31 8.33
C LYS A 96 -15.97 0.81 9.27
N HIS A 97 -14.71 1.23 9.24
CA HIS A 97 -14.23 2.35 10.06
C HIS A 97 -14.86 3.68 9.61
N LYS A 98 -14.89 3.94 8.28
CA LYS A 98 -15.51 5.14 7.70
C LYS A 98 -17.00 5.23 8.03
N GLU A 99 -17.74 4.12 7.91
CA GLU A 99 -19.16 4.03 8.25
C GLU A 99 -19.40 4.37 9.73
N LYS A 100 -18.61 3.81 10.65
CA LYS A 100 -18.72 4.10 12.09
C LYS A 100 -18.45 5.57 12.42
N MET A 101 -17.45 6.17 11.78
CA MET A 101 -17.12 7.59 11.97
C MET A 101 -18.23 8.50 11.44
N ALA A 102 -18.82 8.16 10.29
CA ALA A 102 -19.95 8.89 9.72
C ALA A 102 -21.23 8.75 10.57
N SER A 103 -21.51 7.56 11.10
CA SER A 103 -22.68 7.33 11.97
C SER A 103 -22.55 8.02 13.33
N GLY A 104 -21.33 8.07 13.90
CA GLY A 104 -21.07 8.72 15.19
C GLY A 104 -21.18 10.24 15.15
N GLN A 105 -20.92 10.87 13.99
CA GLN A 105 -21.13 12.30 13.80
C GLN A 105 -22.63 12.67 13.73
N ASN A 106 -23.50 11.76 13.29
CA ASN A 106 -24.93 12.03 13.18
C ASN A 106 -25.69 11.91 14.53
N SER A 107 -25.13 11.20 15.51
CA SER A 107 -25.70 11.06 16.86
C SER A 107 -25.35 12.21 17.82
N GLY A 108 -24.35 13.04 17.51
CA GLY A 108 -23.90 14.14 18.40
C GLY A 108 -24.70 15.45 18.30
N GLN A 109 -25.64 15.56 17.36
CA GLN A 109 -26.37 16.82 17.10
C GLN A 109 -27.83 16.81 17.63
N ALA A 110 -28.34 15.66 18.10
CA ALA A 110 -29.76 15.51 18.49
C ALA A 110 -30.05 15.79 19.99
N ASP A 111 -29.05 15.79 20.87
CA ASP A 111 -29.26 15.89 22.34
C ASP A 111 -29.20 17.32 22.92
N ALA A 112 -29.20 18.38 22.09
CA ALA A 112 -29.06 19.76 22.56
C ALA A 112 -30.29 20.65 22.33
N ARG A 113 -31.50 20.09 22.23
CA ARG A 113 -32.73 20.88 21.96
C ARG A 113 -33.93 20.66 22.88
N ASP A 114 -33.80 19.90 23.98
CA ASP A 114 -34.94 19.66 24.88
C ASP A 114 -34.62 19.93 26.36
N SER A 115 -34.30 21.17 26.67
CA SER A 115 -34.31 21.69 28.04
C SER A 115 -34.46 23.19 28.01
N ASN A 116 -35.71 23.66 27.99
CA ASN A 116 -36.18 24.87 28.67
C ASN A 116 -37.61 25.19 28.21
N ASP A 117 -38.61 24.51 28.77
CA ASP A 117 -39.93 25.13 28.96
C ASP A 117 -40.78 24.31 29.94
N ASP A 118 -40.54 24.51 31.25
CA ASP A 118 -41.58 24.20 32.25
C ASP A 118 -41.42 25.13 33.46
N GLU A 119 -41.93 26.36 33.32
CA GLU A 119 -42.08 27.30 34.44
C GLU A 119 -43.53 27.20 34.98
N PRO A 120 -43.75 26.79 36.24
CA PRO A 120 -45.10 26.56 36.75
C PRO A 120 -45.78 27.89 37.12
N ARG A 121 -46.83 28.26 36.37
CA ARG A 121 -47.70 29.41 36.67
C ARG A 121 -48.39 29.25 38.04
N ARG A 122 -47.86 29.95 39.05
CA ARG A 122 -48.51 30.12 40.36
C ARG A 122 -49.77 30.99 40.22
N LYS A 123 -50.95 30.41 40.48
CA LYS A 123 -52.21 31.13 40.65
C LYS A 123 -52.12 32.07 41.85
N ARG A 124 -52.41 33.36 41.63
CA ARG A 124 -52.59 34.37 42.69
C ARG A 124 -54.07 34.46 43.08
N LYS A 125 -54.26 34.40 44.40
CA LYS A 125 -55.33 34.89 45.31
C LYS A 125 -56.68 35.29 44.72
#